data_AF-A0A7W0QZ28-F1
#
_entry.id   AF-A0A7W0QZ28-F1
#
_cell.length_a   1.000
_cell.length_b   1.000
_cell.length_c   1.000
_cell.angle_alpha   90.00
_cell.angle_beta   90.00
_cell.angle_gamma   90.00
#
_symmetry.space_group_name_H-M   'P 1'
#
loop_
_entity.id
_entity.type
_entity.pdbx_description
1 polymer ?
#
loop_
_entity_poly.entity_id
_entity_poly.type
_entity_poly.pdbx_seq_one_letter_code
_entity_poly.pdbx_strand_id
1 'polypeptide(L)' 'MARWLGLDLGGTNIKVVVLDDRADGPPFVLGCDSVPTNADDGPAAVVEGLVAAGRAAIDRWGPVDAGGVG' A
#
# COMPACT_ATOMS: atom_id res chain seq x y z
N MET A 1 -13.89 4.90 -12.83
CA MET A 1 -12.59 4.24 -12.58
C MET A 1 -12.06 4.85 -11.30
N ALA A 2 -11.72 4.00 -10.34
CA ALA A 2 -11.27 4.40 -9.01
C ALA A 2 -9.96 3.66 -8.72
N ARG A 3 -9.06 4.31 -7.98
CA ARG A 3 -7.79 3.73 -7.57
C ARG A 3 -7.80 3.44 -6.08
N TRP A 4 -7.34 2.25 -5.72
CA TRP A 4 -7.38 1.76 -4.36
C TRP A 4 -5.98 1.46 -3.85
N LEU A 5 -5.71 1.86 -2.61
CA LEU A 5 -4.49 1.49 -1.89
C LEU A 5 -4.75 0.27 -1.00
N GLY A 6 -3.93 -0.76 -1.18
CA GLY A 6 -3.79 -1.88 -0.27
C GLY A 6 -2.55 -1.76 0.58
N LEU A 7 -2.69 -2.03 1.87
CA LEU A 7 -1.65 -2.02 2.89
C LEU A 7 -1.77 -3.29 3.73
N ASP A 8 -0.71 -4.10 3.76
CA ASP A 8 -0.61 -5.30 4.58
C ASP A 8 0.59 -5.16 5.52
N LEU A 9 0.34 -5.25 6.84
CA LEU A 9 1.36 -5.17 7.88
C LEU A 9 1.71 -6.58 8.36
N GLY A 10 2.76 -7.15 7.76
CA GLY A 10 3.35 -8.39 8.25
C GLY A 10 4.43 -8.14 9.31
N GLY A 11 4.80 -9.19 10.06
CA GLY A 11 5.88 -9.11 11.05
C GLY A 11 7.27 -8.86 10.44
N THR A 12 7.47 -9.25 9.17
CA THR A 12 8.75 -9.07 8.45
C THR A 12 8.71 -7.93 7.45
N ASN A 13 7.60 -7.80 6.70
CA ASN A 13 7.47 -6.79 5.67
C ASN A 13 6.12 -6.10 5.73
N ILE A 14 6.13 -4.81 5.39
CA ILE A 14 4.97 -4.03 5.00
C ILE A 14 4.84 -4.16 3.48
N LYS A 15 3.66 -4.55 3.00
CA LYS A 15 3.38 -4.69 1.57
C LYS A 15 2.37 -3.65 1.14
N VAL A 16 2.56 -3.14 -0.06
CA VAL A 16 1.66 -2.16 -0.67
C VAL A 16 1.26 -2.60 -2.07
N VAL A 17 0.03 -2.29 -2.45
CA VAL A 17 -0.47 -2.46 -3.81
C VAL A 17 -1.36 -1.27 -4.18
N VAL A 18 -1.25 -0.82 -5.42
CA VAL A 18 -2.19 0.13 -6.01
C VAL A 18 -2.98 -0.59 -7.08
N LEU A 19 -4.31 -0.61 -6.93
CA LEU A 19 -5.25 -1.19 -7.87
C LEU A 19 -5.97 -0.08 -8.62
N ASP A 20 -6.40 -0.36 -9.85
CA ASP A 20 -7.25 0.52 -10.65
C ASP A 20 -8.47 -0.27 -11.14
N ASP A 21 -9.65 0.26 -10.84
CA ASP A 21 -10.94 -0.31 -11.24
C ASP A 21 -11.24 0.02 -12.71
N ARG A 22 -11.39 -1.02 -13.51
CA ARG A 22 -11.91 -0.89 -14.87
C ARG A 22 -13.43 -0.88 -14.87
N ALA A 23 -14.02 -0.22 -15.86
CA ALA A 23 -15.48 -0.20 -16.03
C ALA A 23 -16.03 -1.62 -16.26
N ASP A 24 -15.29 -2.45 -16.98
CA ASP A 24 -15.76 -3.74 -17.50
C ASP A 24 -14.78 -4.87 -17.15
N GLY A 25 -14.51 -5.10 -15.86
CA GLY A 25 -13.64 -6.20 -15.45
C GLY A 25 -13.16 -6.14 -14.00
N PRO A 26 -12.40 -7.16 -13.56
CA PRO A 26 -11.78 -7.13 -12.24
C PRO A 26 -10.78 -5.97 -12.13
N PRO A 27 -10.54 -5.45 -10.92
CA PRO A 27 -9.45 -4.50 -10.66
C PRO A 27 -8.12 -5.08 -11.14
N PHE A 28 -7.22 -4.21 -11.60
CA PHE A 28 -5.86 -4.61 -12.01
C PHE A 28 -4.81 -3.88 -11.21
N VAL A 29 -3.66 -4.54 -11.04
CA VAL A 29 -2.51 -3.98 -10.31
C VAL A 29 -1.80 -2.95 -11.18
N LEU A 30 -1.74 -1.70 -10.70
CA LEU A 30 -0.88 -0.64 -11.24
C LEU A 30 0.57 -0.81 -10.76
N GLY A 31 0.75 -1.27 -9.53
CA GLY A 31 2.05 -1.54 -8.94
C GLY A 31 1.94 -2.12 -7.53
N CYS A 32 3.04 -2.70 -7.07
CA CYS A 32 3.18 -3.17 -5.70
C CYS A 32 4.62 -2.98 -5.21
N ASP A 33 4.78 -2.96 -3.89
CA ASP A 33 6.08 -2.94 -3.21
C ASP A 33 6.03 -3.79 -1.94
N SER A 34 7.22 -4.10 -1.42
CA SER A 34 7.42 -4.74 -0.13
C SER A 34 8.65 -4.15 0.53
N VAL A 35 8.48 -3.56 1.72
CA VAL A 35 9.57 -2.97 2.50
C VAL A 35 9.66 -3.64 3.88
N PRO A 36 10.84 -3.69 4.52
CA PRO A 36 10.97 -4.25 5.86
C PRO A 36 10.07 -3.56 6.88
N THR A 37 9.45 -4.33 7.77
CA THR A 37 8.61 -3.80 8.87
C THR A 37 9.43 -3.14 9.97
N ASN A 38 10.66 -3.63 10.20
CA ASN A 38 11.52 -3.22 11.30
C ASN A 38 10.81 -3.26 12.67
N ALA A 39 10.13 -4.38 12.95
CA ALA A 39 9.30 -4.52 14.15
C ALA A 39 10.07 -4.31 15.46
N ASP A 40 11.38 -4.58 15.47
CA ASP A 40 12.26 -4.40 16.63
C ASP A 40 12.43 -2.92 17.03
N ASP A 41 12.17 -1.97 16.12
CA ASP A 41 12.21 -0.53 16.40
C ASP A 41 10.96 -0.04 17.17
N GLY A 42 10.02 -0.93 17.44
CA GLY A 42 8.82 -0.67 18.23
C GLY A 42 7.63 -0.16 17.43
N PRO A 43 6.44 -0.10 18.06
CA PRO A 43 5.17 0.11 17.35
C PRO A 43 5.06 1.49 16.68
N ALA A 44 5.68 2.53 17.24
CA ALA A 44 5.68 3.85 16.63
C ALA A 44 6.45 3.84 15.30
N ALA A 45 7.63 3.21 15.26
CA ALA A 45 8.42 3.08 14.03
C ALA A 45 7.68 2.26 12.96
N VAL A 46 6.97 1.21 13.37
CA VAL A 46 6.14 0.40 12.48
C VAL A 46 5.02 1.23 11.84
N VAL A 47 4.31 2.06 12.63
CA VAL A 47 3.25 2.92 12.13
C VAL A 47 3.80 3.96 11.14
N GLU A 48 4.92 4.60 11.47
CA GLU A 48 5.59 5.54 10.55
C GLU A 48 6.03 4.85 9.26
N GLY A 49 6.57 3.63 9.35
CA GLY A 49 6.93 2.80 8.19
C GLY A 49 5.74 2.48 7.30
N LEU A 50 4.59 2.13 7.89
CA LEU A 50 3.35 1.83 7.16
C LEU A 50 2.84 3.07 6.42
N VAL A 51 2.84 4.24 7.08
CA VAL A 51 2.47 5.52 6.47
C VAL A 51 3.42 5.89 5.34
N ALA A 52 4.73 5.72 5.55
CA ALA A 52 5.76 6.01 4.55
C ALA A 52 5.61 5.11 3.32
N ALA A 53 5.36 3.81 3.50
CA ALA A 53 5.13 2.88 2.40
C ALA A 53 3.90 3.26 1.57
N GLY A 54 2.78 3.61 2.24
CA GLY A 54 1.56 4.08 1.56
C GLY A 54 1.78 5.37 0.77
N ARG A 55 2.49 6.36 1.35
CA ARG A 55 2.83 7.61 0.64
C ARG A 55 3.74 7.36 -0.55
N ALA A 56 4.78 6.56 -0.39
CA ALA A 56 5.68 6.22 -1.48
C ALA A 56 4.96 5.52 -2.64
N ALA A 57 3.96 4.68 -2.34
CA ALA A 57 3.13 4.05 -3.35
C ALA A 57 2.27 5.07 -4.11
N ILE A 58 1.63 6.00 -3.40
CA ILE A 58 0.82 7.08 -4.00
C ILE A 58 1.70 7.98 -4.89
N ASP A 59 2.88 8.37 -4.42
CA ASP A 59 3.81 9.22 -5.17
C ASP A 59 4.29 8.54 -6.46
N ARG A 60 4.45 7.20 -6.42
CA ARG A 60 4.99 6.42 -7.55
C ARG A 60 3.92 6.03 -8.58
N TRP A 61 2.74 5.60 -8.15
CA TRP A 61 1.69 5.05 -9.02
C TRP A 61 0.46 5.95 -9.16
N GLY A 62 0.48 7.10 -8.48
CA GLY A 62 -0.49 8.17 -8.61
C GLY A 62 -1.50 8.24 -7.46
N PRO A 63 -2.36 9.28 -7.47
CA PRO A 63 -3.36 9.48 -6.45
C PRO A 63 -4.33 8.29 -6.38
N VAL A 64 -4.78 7.99 -5.16
CA VAL A 64 -5.78 6.97 -4.86
C VAL A 64 -7.04 7.63 -4.32
N ASP A 65 -8.19 7.04 -4.60
CA ASP A 65 -9.49 7.54 -4.14
C ASP A 65 -9.81 7.05 -2.73
N ALA A 66 -9.35 5.85 -2.37
CA ALA A 66 -9.53 5.27 -1.05
C ALA A 66 -8.51 4.16 -0.76
N GLY A 67 -8.46 3.73 0.50
CA GLY A 67 -7.67 2.57 0.94
C GLY A 67 -8.52 1.56 1.71
N GLY A 68 -7.96 0.38 1.97
CA GLY A 68 -8.63 -0.69 2.74
C GLY A 68 -8.75 -2.03 2.02
N VAL A 69 -7.98 -2.25 0.96
CA VAL A 69 -7.86 -3.53 0.27
C VAL A 69 -6.59 -4.24 0.73
N GLY A 70 -6.60 -4.82 1.93
CA GLY A 70 -5.45 -5.50 2.56
C GLY A 70 -5.92 -6.53 3.57
#